data_AF-A0A818KPH6-F1
#
_entry.id   AF-A0A818KPH6-F1
#
_cell.length_a   1.000
_cell.length_b   1.000
_cell.length_c   1.000
_cell.angle_alpha   90.00
_cell.angle_beta   90.00
_cell.angle_gamma   90.00
#
_symmetry.space_group_name_H-M   'P 1'
#
loop_
_entity.id
_entity.type
_entity.pdbx_description
1 polymer ?
#
loop_
_entity_poly.entity_id
_entity_poly.type
_entity_poly.pdbx_seq_one_letter_code
_entity_poly.pdbx_strand_id
1 'polypeptide(L)'
;MKDEKDLSKEGKELMDHRVAEVDGIELCAVRWYDNKIVNCLSTLYGCQPTDLVERWSSKEKDHIQIARPNIIKAYNQHMGGVDLIDMLISLYRINGRSKKYYTKIIFHLIDLSIVNGWLLYRHHCSQLNIQKRDTMSLLLFRISVAEAMLKSAPPTPSTKRGRPSLDSTSNENNQTTTPRAVPNSIPPSSVRLDKFDHWPIHTSKGRCRNFGCIGYTRICCSKCQLYVFA
;
A
#
# COMPACT_ATOMS: atom_id res chain seq x y z
N MET A 1 -30.02 32.85 11.83
CA MET A 1 -30.42 31.45 12.04
C MET A 1 -30.77 31.30 13.50
N LYS A 2 -31.66 30.36 13.84
CA LYS A 2 -31.98 30.02 15.24
C LYS A 2 -30.71 29.65 16.01
N ASP A 3 -30.67 30.00 17.29
CA ASP A 3 -29.57 29.65 18.18
C ASP A 3 -29.68 28.18 18.61
N GLU A 4 -28.56 27.62 19.06
CA GLU A 4 -28.46 26.20 19.45
C GLU A 4 -29.44 25.81 20.55
N LYS A 5 -29.62 26.71 21.52
CA LYS A 5 -30.54 26.50 22.65
C LYS A 5 -32.00 26.47 22.19
N ASP A 6 -32.32 27.15 21.09
CA ASP A 6 -33.69 27.23 20.58
C ASP A 6 -34.02 25.98 19.74
N LEU A 7 -33.10 25.58 18.87
CA LEU A 7 -33.20 24.33 18.08
C LEU A 7 -33.25 23.06 18.96
N SER A 8 -32.54 23.05 20.09
CA SER A 8 -32.55 21.91 21.03
C SER A 8 -33.85 21.81 21.84
N LYS A 9 -34.55 22.94 22.06
CA LYS A 9 -35.78 23.02 22.87
C LYS A 9 -37.04 22.75 22.06
N GLU A 10 -37.07 23.12 20.79
CA GLU A 10 -38.29 23.05 19.97
C GLU A 10 -38.73 21.62 19.61
N GLY A 11 -37.89 20.60 19.82
CA GLY A 11 -38.26 19.17 19.82
C GLY A 11 -38.86 18.59 18.52
N LYS A 12 -39.18 19.44 17.54
CA LYS A 12 -39.87 19.10 16.28
C LYS A 12 -39.33 19.87 15.07
N GLU A 13 -38.81 21.08 15.26
CA GLU A 13 -38.13 21.83 14.18
C GLU A 13 -36.61 21.68 14.29
N LEU A 14 -36.12 20.49 13.93
CA LEU A 14 -34.69 20.14 13.96
C LEU A 14 -33.88 20.85 12.86
N MET A 15 -34.46 21.81 12.14
CA MET A 15 -33.82 22.47 11.02
C MET A 15 -34.27 23.92 10.84
N ASP A 16 -33.31 24.79 10.55
CA ASP A 16 -33.52 26.17 10.12
C ASP A 16 -32.75 26.37 8.80
N HIS A 17 -33.29 27.17 7.89
CA HIS A 17 -32.62 27.45 6.63
C HIS A 17 -32.79 28.90 6.21
N ARG A 18 -31.78 29.43 5.50
CA ARG A 18 -31.82 30.75 4.89
C ARG A 18 -31.31 30.64 3.47
N VAL A 19 -31.96 31.36 2.58
CA VAL A 19 -31.55 31.52 1.19
C VAL A 19 -31.10 32.96 1.00
N ALA A 20 -29.95 33.15 0.35
CA ALA A 20 -29.42 34.45 -0.01
C ALA A 20 -28.90 34.40 -1.44
N GLU A 21 -29.04 35.49 -2.18
CA GLU A 21 -28.43 35.65 -3.50
C GLU A 21 -27.18 36.50 -3.37
N VAL A 22 -26.05 36.01 -3.88
CA VAL A 22 -24.77 36.72 -3.89
C VAL A 22 -24.19 36.60 -5.30
N ASP A 23 -23.94 37.74 -5.95
CA ASP A 23 -23.40 37.80 -7.31
C ASP A 23 -24.20 36.99 -8.36
N GLY A 24 -25.53 36.97 -8.21
CA GLY A 24 -26.43 36.20 -9.09
C GLY A 24 -26.47 34.69 -8.82
N ILE A 25 -25.87 34.23 -7.73
CA ILE A 25 -25.86 32.83 -7.31
C ILE A 25 -26.71 32.68 -6.05
N GLU A 26 -27.71 31.81 -6.13
CA GLU A 26 -28.52 31.43 -4.97
C GLU A 26 -27.72 30.49 -4.04
N LEU A 27 -27.62 30.88 -2.77
CA LEU A 27 -26.95 30.14 -1.71
C LEU A 27 -27.97 29.74 -0.66
N CYS A 28 -28.08 28.45 -0.39
CA CYS A 28 -28.90 27.92 0.70
C CYS A 28 -28.00 27.48 1.85
N ALA A 29 -28.17 28.14 2.99
CA ALA A 29 -27.54 27.79 4.25
C ALA A 29 -28.56 27.04 5.12
N VAL A 30 -28.22 25.84 5.57
CA VAL A 30 -29.08 24.98 6.40
C VAL A 30 -28.36 24.67 7.71
N ARG A 31 -29.07 24.84 8.82
CA ARG A 31 -28.67 24.42 10.16
C ARG A 31 -29.55 23.25 10.57
N TRP A 32 -28.96 22.09 10.80
CA TRP A 32 -29.67 20.86 11.21
C TRP A 32 -29.17 20.40 12.57
N TYR A 33 -30.09 19.99 13.44
CA TYR A 33 -29.79 19.46 14.76
C TYR A 33 -29.92 17.94 14.76
N ASP A 34 -28.81 17.26 15.00
CA ASP A 34 -28.74 15.81 15.20
C ASP A 34 -28.37 15.54 16.67
N ASN A 35 -27.20 14.95 16.94
CA ASN A 35 -26.60 14.98 18.28
C ASN A 35 -25.96 16.34 18.61
N LYS A 36 -25.54 17.07 17.57
CA LYS A 36 -24.95 18.41 17.60
C LYS A 36 -25.45 19.18 16.39
N ILE A 37 -25.26 20.50 16.39
CA ILE A 37 -25.54 21.32 15.22
C ILE A 37 -24.59 20.93 14.07
N VAL A 38 -25.18 20.71 12.91
CA VAL A 38 -24.51 20.64 11.62
C VAL A 38 -24.94 21.85 10.80
N ASN A 39 -23.97 22.66 10.38
CA ASN A 39 -24.20 23.76 9.43
C ASN A 39 -23.73 23.32 8.05
N CYS A 40 -24.57 23.50 7.04
CA CYS A 40 -24.25 23.20 5.66
C CYS A 40 -24.59 24.41 4.78
N LEU A 41 -23.78 24.62 3.75
CA LEU A 41 -23.98 25.64 2.74
C LEU A 41 -23.90 24.98 1.37
N SER A 42 -24.84 25.28 0.49
CA SER A 42 -24.85 24.73 -0.87
C SER A 42 -25.47 25.72 -1.85
N THR A 43 -24.99 25.67 -3.09
CA THR A 43 -25.54 26.39 -4.25
C THR A 43 -26.58 25.57 -5.01
N LEU A 44 -26.77 24.29 -4.66
CA LEU A 44 -27.59 23.35 -5.41
C LEU A 44 -28.64 22.65 -4.56
N TYR A 45 -28.30 22.33 -3.31
CA TYR A 45 -29.13 21.51 -2.43
C TYR A 45 -29.68 22.34 -1.27
N GLY A 46 -31.01 22.38 -1.15
CA GLY A 46 -31.68 23.04 -0.04
C GLY A 46 -32.12 22.09 1.06
N CYS A 47 -33.12 22.52 1.82
CA CYS A 47 -33.75 21.72 2.86
C CYS A 47 -34.62 20.59 2.28
N GLN A 48 -35.36 20.88 1.20
CA GLN A 48 -36.34 19.97 0.61
C GLN A 48 -35.77 19.18 -0.59
N PRO A 49 -36.29 17.97 -0.89
CA PRO A 49 -37.24 17.22 -0.06
C PRO A 49 -36.56 16.61 1.18
N THR A 50 -37.24 16.62 2.31
CA THR A 50 -36.76 15.96 3.54
C THR A 50 -37.01 14.45 3.50
N ASP A 51 -36.06 13.64 3.98
CA ASP A 51 -36.23 12.20 4.17
C ASP A 51 -36.13 11.79 5.64
N LEU A 52 -36.77 10.67 6.01
CA LEU A 52 -36.69 10.14 7.38
C LEU A 52 -35.48 9.19 7.49
N VAL A 53 -34.72 9.35 8.58
CA VAL A 53 -33.56 8.51 8.91
C VAL A 53 -33.69 8.01 10.34
N GLU A 54 -33.46 6.71 10.52
CA GLU A 54 -33.37 6.11 11.85
C GLU A 54 -32.08 6.50 12.55
N ARG A 55 -32.20 7.02 13.76
CA ARG A 55 -31.08 7.35 14.63
C ARG A 55 -31.32 6.86 16.03
N TRP A 56 -30.26 6.35 16.65
CA TRP A 56 -30.29 5.97 18.06
C TRP A 56 -30.42 7.22 18.94
N SER A 57 -31.47 7.28 19.76
CA SER A 57 -31.64 8.31 20.78
C SER A 57 -31.18 7.77 22.14
N SER A 58 -30.13 8.36 22.70
CA SER A 58 -29.70 7.97 24.05
C SER A 58 -30.71 8.35 25.15
N LYS A 59 -31.61 9.31 24.88
CA LYS A 59 -32.66 9.72 25.82
C LYS A 59 -33.79 8.70 25.88
N GLU A 60 -34.21 8.21 24.73
CA GLU A 60 -35.31 7.24 24.61
C GLU A 60 -34.81 5.78 24.66
N LYS A 61 -33.49 5.58 24.52
CA LYS A 61 -32.83 4.26 24.41
C LYS A 61 -33.45 3.39 23.31
N ASP A 62 -33.84 4.04 22.22
CA ASP A 62 -34.44 3.40 21.05
C ASP A 62 -34.08 4.15 19.77
N HIS A 63 -34.38 3.55 18.62
CA HIS A 63 -34.26 4.17 17.31
C HIS A 63 -35.45 5.08 17.02
N ILE A 64 -35.18 6.36 16.82
CA ILE A 64 -36.17 7.37 16.45
C ILE A 64 -36.01 7.76 14.98
N GLN A 65 -37.14 8.11 14.35
CA GLN A 65 -37.16 8.63 12.98
C GLN A 65 -36.98 10.14 13.01
N ILE A 66 -35.89 10.63 12.40
CA ILE A 66 -35.58 12.05 12.32
C ILE A 66 -35.68 12.52 10.87
N ALA A 67 -36.34 13.66 10.65
CA ALA A 67 -36.33 14.34 9.36
C ALA A 67 -34.95 14.91 9.07
N ARG A 68 -34.33 14.43 7.99
CA ARG A 68 -33.04 14.86 7.47
C ARG A 68 -33.25 15.76 6.24
N PRO A 69 -32.59 16.93 6.20
CA PRO A 69 -32.58 17.80 5.03
C PRO A 69 -31.90 17.16 3.80
N ASN A 70 -32.37 17.51 2.59
CA ASN A 70 -31.79 17.03 1.33
C ASN A 70 -30.28 17.33 1.21
N ILE A 71 -29.85 18.52 1.63
CA ILE A 71 -28.44 18.90 1.65
C ILE A 71 -27.56 17.92 2.45
N ILE A 72 -28.04 17.39 3.58
CA ILE A 72 -27.30 16.43 4.41
C ILE A 72 -27.25 15.07 3.71
N LYS A 73 -28.34 14.66 3.06
CA LYS A 73 -28.39 13.44 2.26
C LYS A 73 -27.38 13.51 1.11
N ALA A 74 -27.42 14.59 0.34
CA ALA A 74 -26.52 14.83 -0.78
C ALA A 74 -25.05 14.86 -0.32
N TYR A 75 -24.77 15.53 0.80
CA TYR A 75 -23.44 15.52 1.40
C TYR A 75 -22.97 14.09 1.72
N ASN A 76 -23.76 13.33 2.48
CA ASN A 76 -23.38 11.96 2.88
C ASN A 76 -23.22 11.00 1.70
N GLN A 77 -23.97 11.19 0.61
CA GLN A 77 -23.85 10.36 -0.60
C GLN A 77 -22.54 10.59 -1.35
N HIS A 78 -22.00 11.81 -1.32
CA HIS A 78 -20.81 12.19 -2.08
C HIS A 78 -19.57 12.37 -1.19
N MET A 79 -19.75 12.37 0.14
CA MET A 79 -18.66 12.36 1.10
C MET A 79 -17.91 11.02 1.05
N GLY A 80 -16.63 11.03 1.42
CA GLY A 80 -15.84 9.81 1.64
C GLY A 80 -15.03 9.34 0.43
N GLY A 81 -15.14 10.01 -0.73
CA GLY A 81 -14.25 9.72 -1.86
C GLY A 81 -12.77 9.94 -1.53
N VAL A 82 -12.46 11.00 -0.78
CA VAL A 82 -11.10 11.31 -0.32
C VAL A 82 -10.60 10.28 0.71
N ASP A 83 -11.43 9.96 1.71
CA ASP A 83 -11.06 8.96 2.73
C ASP A 83 -10.86 7.57 2.11
N LEU A 84 -11.66 7.23 1.09
CA LEU A 84 -11.52 5.98 0.36
C LEU A 84 -10.20 5.91 -0.40
N ILE A 85 -9.81 6.97 -1.11
CA ILE A 85 -8.53 6.96 -1.83
C ILE A 85 -7.34 6.92 -0.86
N ASP A 86 -7.42 7.63 0.27
CA ASP A 86 -6.41 7.60 1.32
C ASP A 86 -6.27 6.21 1.94
N MET A 87 -7.39 5.53 2.20
CA MET A 87 -7.41 4.15 2.65
C MET A 87 -6.76 3.22 1.62
N LEU A 88 -7.16 3.32 0.34
CA LEU A 88 -6.60 2.48 -0.74
C LEU A 88 -5.09 2.68 -0.92
N ILE A 89 -4.62 3.93 -0.84
CA ILE A 89 -3.18 4.24 -0.85
C ILE A 89 -2.48 3.61 0.36
N SER A 90 -3.09 3.69 1.55
CA SER A 90 -2.49 3.19 2.78
C SER A 90 -2.22 1.68 2.77
N LEU A 91 -3.04 0.89 2.06
CA LEU A 91 -2.92 -0.58 2.00
C LEU A 91 -1.57 -1.06 1.45
N TYR A 92 -1.04 -0.37 0.43
CA TYR A 92 0.18 -0.79 -0.29
C TYR A 92 1.20 0.34 -0.44
N ARG A 93 1.16 1.34 0.44
CA ARG A 93 1.97 2.56 0.36
C ARG A 93 3.46 2.30 0.14
N ILE A 94 4.08 3.00 -0.81
CA ILE A 94 5.53 2.96 -1.04
C ILE A 94 6.23 3.63 0.14
N ASN A 95 6.84 2.82 1.00
CA ASN A 95 7.59 3.31 2.15
C ASN A 95 9.10 3.42 1.80
N GLY A 96 9.53 4.58 1.33
CA GLY A 96 10.94 4.92 1.14
C GLY A 96 11.49 5.77 2.28
N ARG A 97 12.56 5.32 2.96
CA ARG A 97 13.29 6.16 3.92
C ARG A 97 14.20 7.12 3.16
N SER A 98 13.88 8.40 3.19
CA SER A 98 14.67 9.47 2.57
C SER A 98 14.65 10.71 3.45
N LYS A 99 15.78 11.42 3.51
CA LYS A 99 15.89 12.71 4.20
C LYS A 99 15.25 13.84 3.39
N LYS A 100 15.02 13.65 2.10
CA LYS A 100 14.48 14.67 1.20
C LYS A 100 12.96 14.60 1.19
N TYR A 101 12.27 15.68 1.57
CA TYR A 101 10.81 15.65 1.72
C TYR A 101 10.06 15.37 0.40
N TYR A 102 10.57 15.89 -0.72
CA TYR A 102 9.93 15.75 -2.04
C TYR A 102 9.83 14.29 -2.52
N THR A 103 10.68 13.39 -2.04
CA THR A 103 10.57 11.97 -2.42
C THR A 103 9.27 11.36 -1.89
N LYS A 104 8.76 11.84 -0.74
CA LYS A 104 7.46 11.41 -0.21
C LYS A 104 6.31 11.85 -1.12
N ILE A 105 6.40 13.06 -1.68
CA ILE A 105 5.41 13.59 -2.63
C ILE A 105 5.41 12.73 -3.90
N ILE A 106 6.59 12.45 -4.46
CA ILE A 106 6.71 11.62 -5.67
C ILE A 106 6.12 10.22 -5.43
N PHE A 107 6.45 9.56 -4.31
CA PHE A 107 5.90 8.24 -4.00
C PHE A 107 4.38 8.28 -3.81
N HIS A 108 3.85 9.31 -3.16
CA HIS A 108 2.41 9.50 -3.03
C HIS A 108 1.73 9.66 -4.38
N LEU A 109 2.31 10.45 -5.30
CA LEU A 109 1.77 10.61 -6.66
C LEU A 109 1.76 9.30 -7.45
N ILE A 110 2.79 8.45 -7.28
CA ILE A 110 2.83 7.12 -7.90
C ILE A 110 1.73 6.23 -7.31
N ASP A 111 1.60 6.15 -5.99
CA ASP A 111 0.55 5.36 -5.34
C ASP A 111 -0.86 5.84 -5.76
N LEU A 112 -1.06 7.16 -5.79
CA LEU A 112 -2.30 7.79 -6.24
C LEU A 112 -2.63 7.43 -7.71
N SER A 113 -1.62 7.46 -8.59
CA SER A 113 -1.79 7.10 -10.01
C SER A 113 -2.16 5.62 -10.19
N ILE A 114 -1.55 4.72 -9.41
CA ILE A 114 -1.85 3.29 -9.45
C ILE A 114 -3.29 3.04 -8.97
N VAL A 115 -3.71 3.67 -7.86
CA VAL A 115 -5.06 3.51 -7.32
C VAL A 115 -6.11 4.06 -8.31
N ASN A 116 -5.88 5.25 -8.88
CA ASN A 116 -6.75 5.81 -9.91
C ASN A 116 -6.84 4.92 -11.15
N GLY A 117 -5.70 4.38 -11.61
CA GLY A 117 -5.68 3.41 -12.71
C GLY A 117 -6.48 2.14 -12.42
N TRP A 118 -6.42 1.63 -11.18
CA TRP A 118 -7.22 0.48 -10.77
C TRP A 118 -8.72 0.79 -10.69
N LEU A 119 -9.11 1.97 -10.22
CA LEU A 119 -10.51 2.41 -10.21
C LEU A 119 -11.06 2.51 -11.64
N LEU A 120 -10.27 3.07 -12.57
CA LEU A 120 -10.64 3.14 -13.99
C LEU A 120 -10.75 1.74 -14.62
N TYR A 121 -9.80 0.85 -14.33
CA TYR A 121 -9.88 -0.56 -14.74
C TYR A 121 -11.18 -1.22 -14.28
N ARG A 122 -11.54 -1.05 -12.99
CA ARG A 122 -12.80 -1.60 -12.46
C ARG A 122 -14.03 -1.00 -13.12
N HIS A 123 -13.99 0.30 -13.43
CA HIS A 123 -15.07 0.96 -14.16
C HIS A 123 -15.25 0.34 -15.55
N HIS A 124 -14.16 0.15 -16.30
CA HIS A 124 -14.20 -0.50 -17.61
C HIS A 124 -14.67 -1.97 -17.53
N CYS A 125 -14.20 -2.74 -16.55
CA CYS A 125 -14.71 -4.10 -16.33
C CYS A 125 -16.22 -4.13 -16.08
N SER A 126 -16.74 -3.14 -15.34
CA SER A 126 -18.19 -3.02 -15.11
C SER A 126 -18.95 -2.72 -16.40
N GLN A 127 -18.40 -1.85 -17.27
CA GLN A 127 -19.02 -1.53 -18.56
C GLN A 127 -19.04 -2.74 -19.51
N LEU A 128 -18.01 -3.59 -19.44
CA LEU A 128 -17.89 -4.83 -20.21
C LEU A 128 -18.62 -6.04 -19.59
N ASN A 129 -19.39 -5.83 -18.51
CA ASN A 129 -20.10 -6.90 -17.77
C ASN A 129 -19.20 -8.04 -17.26
N ILE A 130 -17.94 -7.73 -16.94
CA ILE A 130 -17.02 -8.69 -16.31
C ILE A 130 -17.40 -8.85 -14.84
N GLN A 131 -17.54 -10.08 -14.36
CA GLN A 131 -17.89 -10.32 -12.96
C GLN A 131 -16.74 -9.89 -12.04
N LYS A 132 -17.08 -9.38 -10.85
CA LYS A 132 -16.08 -8.93 -9.86
C LYS A 132 -15.04 -9.99 -9.51
N ARG A 133 -15.43 -11.28 -9.49
CA ARG A 133 -14.53 -12.41 -9.22
C ARG A 133 -13.44 -12.58 -10.28
N ASP A 134 -13.71 -12.13 -11.50
CA ASP A 134 -12.82 -12.22 -12.66
C ASP A 134 -12.00 -10.93 -12.83
N THR A 135 -12.19 -9.94 -11.94
CA THR A 135 -11.41 -8.69 -11.93
C THR A 135 -10.22 -8.79 -10.98
N MET A 136 -9.12 -8.12 -11.35
CA MET A 136 -7.92 -8.09 -10.51
C MET A 136 -8.15 -7.29 -9.22
N SER A 137 -7.67 -7.83 -8.10
CA SER A 137 -7.55 -7.08 -6.85
C SER A 137 -6.50 -5.96 -6.99
N LEU A 138 -6.55 -4.95 -6.12
CA LEU A 138 -5.61 -3.82 -6.17
C LEU A 138 -4.14 -4.27 -6.12
N LEU A 139 -3.83 -5.28 -5.29
CA LEU A 139 -2.47 -5.83 -5.21
C LEU A 139 -2.03 -6.48 -6.52
N LEU A 140 -2.88 -7.32 -7.13
CA LEU A 140 -2.57 -8.01 -8.37
C LEU A 140 -2.44 -7.02 -9.53
N PHE A 141 -3.32 -6.01 -9.58
CA PHE A 141 -3.22 -4.93 -10.54
C PHE A 141 -1.88 -4.19 -10.39
N ARG A 142 -1.49 -3.84 -9.17
CA ARG A 142 -0.20 -3.19 -8.88
C ARG A 142 1.00 -4.03 -9.33
N ILE A 143 0.99 -5.34 -9.07
CA ILE A 143 2.04 -6.26 -9.52
C ILE A 143 2.10 -6.26 -11.05
N SER A 144 0.95 -6.34 -11.74
CA SER A 144 0.91 -6.35 -13.21
C SER A 144 1.50 -5.06 -13.82
N VAL A 145 1.23 -3.90 -13.20
CA VAL A 145 1.80 -2.62 -13.61
C VAL A 145 3.32 -2.64 -13.43
N ALA A 146 3.80 -3.12 -12.28
CA ALA A 146 5.24 -3.22 -12.01
C ALA A 146 5.96 -4.15 -13.01
N GLU A 147 5.38 -5.32 -13.32
CA GLU A 147 5.93 -6.24 -14.32
C GLU A 147 5.95 -5.65 -15.72
N ALA A 148 4.89 -4.95 -16.12
CA ALA A 148 4.81 -4.28 -17.41
C ALA A 148 5.90 -3.20 -17.52
N MET A 149 6.10 -2.39 -16.47
CA MET A 149 7.16 -1.39 -16.42
C MET A 149 8.54 -2.01 -16.53
N LEU A 150 8.81 -3.11 -15.81
CA LEU A 150 10.09 -3.82 -15.88
C LEU A 150 10.37 -4.39 -17.27
N LYS A 151 9.35 -4.94 -17.94
CA LYS A 151 9.48 -5.47 -19.32
C LYS A 151 9.68 -4.37 -20.36
N SER A 152 9.06 -3.21 -20.14
CA SER A 152 9.18 -2.05 -21.04
C SER A 152 10.50 -1.28 -20.88
N ALA A 153 11.21 -1.49 -19.77
CA ALA A 153 12.48 -0.83 -19.53
C ALA A 153 13.52 -1.36 -20.53
N PRO A 154 14.27 -0.48 -21.23
CA PRO A 154 15.37 -0.92 -22.06
C PRO A 154 16.37 -1.72 -21.21
N PRO A 155 17.04 -2.74 -21.76
CA PRO A 155 18.10 -3.43 -21.06
C PRO A 155 19.12 -2.37 -20.66
N THR A 156 19.20 -2.07 -19.36
CA THR A 156 20.19 -1.12 -18.89
C THR A 156 21.55 -1.75 -19.19
N PRO A 157 22.45 -1.08 -19.92
CA PRO A 157 23.83 -1.56 -19.98
C PRO A 157 24.26 -1.68 -18.54
N SER A 158 24.82 -2.83 -18.15
CA SER A 158 25.39 -2.98 -16.82
C SER A 158 26.54 -1.98 -16.74
N THR A 159 26.24 -0.74 -16.33
CA THR A 159 27.28 0.20 -15.95
C THR A 159 27.91 -0.47 -14.76
N LYS A 160 29.07 -1.12 -14.97
CA LYS A 160 29.89 -1.68 -13.90
C LYS A 160 30.13 -0.51 -12.95
N ARG A 161 29.33 -0.43 -11.90
CA ARG A 161 29.48 0.61 -10.89
C ARG A 161 30.66 0.16 -10.05
N GLY A 162 31.84 0.64 -10.44
CA GLY A 162 33.13 0.21 -9.90
C GLY A 162 34.28 0.72 -10.76
N ARG A 163 35.49 0.63 -10.20
CA ARG A 163 36.74 0.98 -10.87
C ARG A 163 36.86 0.19 -12.19
N PRO A 164 37.25 0.81 -13.32
CA PRO A 164 37.45 0.08 -14.56
C PRO A 164 38.47 -1.04 -14.35
N SER A 165 38.10 -2.26 -14.74
CA SER A 165 39.05 -3.36 -14.87
C SER A 165 39.83 -3.10 -16.15
N LEU A 166 41.14 -2.89 -16.01
CA LEU A 166 42.08 -3.12 -17.11
C LEU A 166 42.04 -4.62 -17.37
N ASP A 167 41.32 -5.03 -18.42
CA ASP A 167 41.79 -6.08 -19.32
C ASP A 167 40.82 -6.22 -20.49
N SER A 168 41.28 -5.70 -21.61
CA SER A 168 40.76 -5.94 -22.94
C SER A 168 41.43 -7.21 -23.46
N THR A 169 40.79 -8.35 -23.32
CA THR A 169 41.05 -9.46 -24.25
C THR A 169 39.76 -10.24 -24.45
N SER A 170 39.20 -10.04 -25.64
CA SER A 170 38.21 -10.90 -26.27
C SER A 170 38.68 -12.34 -26.26
N ASN A 171 37.84 -13.25 -25.77
CA ASN A 171 37.68 -14.57 -26.37
C ASN A 171 36.28 -15.09 -26.04
N GLU A 172 35.49 -15.23 -27.09
CA GLU A 172 34.30 -16.07 -27.11
C GLU A 172 34.71 -17.50 -26.76
N ASN A 173 34.21 -18.01 -25.65
CA ASN A 173 33.74 -19.40 -25.52
C ASN A 173 33.14 -19.61 -24.13
N ASN A 174 31.93 -20.17 -24.14
CA ASN A 174 31.09 -20.43 -22.98
C ASN A 174 31.83 -21.17 -21.85
N GLN A 175 31.80 -20.59 -20.65
CA GLN A 175 31.61 -21.31 -19.39
C GLN A 175 31.23 -20.31 -18.28
N THR A 176 30.06 -20.57 -17.72
CA THR A 176 29.41 -19.90 -16.57
C THR A 176 30.39 -19.35 -15.52
N THR A 177 30.49 -18.02 -15.40
CA THR A 177 31.14 -17.39 -14.25
C THR A 177 30.28 -17.59 -13.01
N THR A 178 30.87 -18.22 -12.01
CA THR A 178 30.25 -18.76 -10.80
C THR A 178 29.42 -17.73 -10.02
N PRO A 179 28.22 -18.10 -9.52
CA PRO A 179 27.48 -17.27 -8.59
C PRO A 179 28.32 -17.06 -7.31
N ARG A 180 28.17 -15.87 -6.71
CA ARG A 180 28.74 -15.50 -5.41
C ARG A 180 28.71 -16.69 -4.46
N ALA A 181 29.88 -17.21 -4.09
CA ALA A 181 30.00 -18.43 -3.28
C ALA A 181 29.13 -18.33 -2.03
N VAL A 182 28.01 -19.06 -2.03
CA VAL A 182 27.19 -19.24 -0.85
C VAL A 182 28.03 -20.07 0.12
N PRO A 183 28.20 -19.65 1.39
CA PRO A 183 28.89 -20.47 2.37
C PRO A 183 28.18 -21.83 2.48
N ASN A 184 28.90 -22.95 2.28
CA ASN A 184 28.35 -24.27 2.55
C ASN A 184 27.71 -24.27 3.96
N SER A 185 26.43 -24.60 4.04
CA SER A 185 25.71 -24.72 5.30
C SER A 185 26.38 -25.79 6.16
N ILE A 186 26.62 -25.49 7.43
CA ILE A 186 27.15 -26.46 8.38
C ILE A 186 26.12 -27.60 8.53
N PRO A 187 26.47 -28.87 8.21
CA PRO A 187 25.54 -29.98 8.35
C PRO A 187 25.14 -30.19 9.82
N PRO A 188 23.95 -30.77 10.09
CA PRO A 188 23.49 -31.05 11.44
C PRO A 188 24.44 -32.02 12.18
N SER A 189 24.39 -31.99 13.51
CA SER A 189 25.28 -32.79 14.38
C SER A 189 25.17 -34.30 14.14
N SER A 190 23.99 -34.79 13.78
CA SER A 190 23.75 -36.20 13.44
C SER A 190 24.61 -36.69 12.27
N VAL A 191 24.90 -35.83 11.29
CA VAL A 191 25.75 -36.17 10.14
C VAL A 191 27.22 -35.93 10.46
N ARG A 192 27.54 -34.88 11.23
CA ARG A 192 28.93 -34.56 11.60
C ARG A 192 29.57 -35.56 12.54
N LEU A 193 28.77 -36.23 13.37
CA LEU A 193 29.23 -37.10 14.46
C LEU A 193 28.80 -38.56 14.28
N ASP A 194 28.35 -38.95 13.08
CA ASP A 194 27.94 -40.33 12.80
C ASP A 194 29.10 -41.33 12.75
N LYS A 195 30.36 -40.88 12.82
CA LYS A 195 31.59 -41.70 12.81
C LYS A 195 31.81 -42.53 11.53
N PHE A 196 31.05 -42.29 10.47
CA PHE A 196 31.20 -43.00 9.19
C PHE A 196 31.57 -42.03 8.06
N ASP A 197 32.55 -42.41 7.23
CA ASP A 197 32.91 -41.75 5.97
C ASP A 197 33.41 -40.29 6.03
N HIS A 198 33.99 -39.84 7.14
CA HIS A 198 34.63 -38.51 7.24
C HIS A 198 36.12 -38.57 6.94
N TRP A 199 36.50 -38.74 5.67
CA TRP A 199 37.90 -38.82 5.26
C TRP A 199 38.48 -37.43 4.94
N PRO A 200 39.70 -37.11 5.40
CA PRO A 200 40.36 -35.86 5.05
C PRO A 200 40.86 -35.91 3.60
N ILE A 201 40.44 -34.93 2.80
CA ILE A 201 40.89 -34.74 1.41
C ILE A 201 41.60 -33.40 1.26
N HIS A 202 42.72 -33.41 0.55
CA HIS A 202 43.46 -32.21 0.19
C HIS A 202 42.78 -31.48 -0.96
N THR A 203 42.49 -30.20 -0.76
CA THR A 203 41.77 -29.35 -1.71
C THR A 203 42.37 -27.94 -1.76
N SER A 204 41.78 -27.05 -2.55
CA SER A 204 42.14 -25.62 -2.58
C SER A 204 42.02 -24.98 -1.20
N LYS A 205 42.80 -23.93 -0.93
CA LYS A 205 42.79 -23.22 0.37
C LYS A 205 41.38 -22.71 0.69
N GLY A 206 40.84 -23.11 1.84
CA GLY A 206 39.54 -22.68 2.36
C GLY A 206 39.61 -22.19 3.80
N ARG A 207 38.58 -21.45 4.23
CA ARG A 207 38.47 -20.97 5.61
C ARG A 207 38.06 -22.11 6.53
N CYS A 208 38.79 -22.32 7.62
CA CYS A 208 38.46 -23.36 8.60
C CYS A 208 37.07 -23.10 9.21
N ARG A 209 36.30 -24.18 9.36
CA ARG A 209 34.94 -24.18 9.92
C ARG A 209 34.87 -24.81 11.31
N ASN A 210 36.02 -25.15 11.91
CA ASN A 210 36.07 -25.56 13.30
C ASN A 210 35.68 -24.39 14.22
N PHE A 211 34.97 -24.68 15.31
CA PHE A 211 34.46 -23.66 16.21
C PHE A 211 35.61 -22.84 16.81
N GLY A 212 35.52 -21.51 16.74
CA GLY A 212 36.56 -20.59 17.24
C GLY A 212 37.80 -20.45 16.35
N CYS A 213 37.87 -21.14 15.20
CA CYS A 213 39.03 -21.05 14.32
C CYS A 213 38.89 -19.92 13.29
N ILE A 214 39.89 -19.05 13.20
CA ILE A 214 39.98 -17.97 12.18
C ILE A 214 40.94 -18.30 11.03
N GLY A 215 41.63 -19.45 11.11
CA GLY A 215 42.66 -19.86 10.17
C GLY A 215 42.14 -20.39 8.83
N TYR A 216 43.08 -20.68 7.94
CA TYR A 216 42.84 -21.32 6.64
C TYR A 216 43.47 -22.71 6.62
N THR A 217 42.81 -23.65 5.98
CA THR A 217 43.26 -25.03 5.82
C THR A 217 43.12 -25.46 4.35
N ARG A 218 43.90 -26.46 3.96
CA ARG A 218 43.79 -27.14 2.65
C ARG A 218 43.13 -28.52 2.79
N ILE A 219 42.66 -28.86 3.99
CA ILE A 219 42.03 -30.14 4.29
C ILE A 219 40.52 -29.93 4.40
N CYS A 220 39.75 -30.75 3.68
CA CYS A 220 38.30 -30.75 3.68
C CYS A 220 37.80 -32.16 4.02
N CYS A 221 36.64 -32.28 4.66
CA CYS A 221 35.99 -33.59 4.86
C CYS A 221 35.26 -34.01 3.58
N SER A 222 35.50 -35.23 3.09
CA SER A 222 34.86 -35.79 1.89
C SER A 222 33.33 -35.82 1.95
N LYS A 223 32.77 -36.07 3.14
CA LYS A 223 31.31 -36.16 3.36
C LYS A 223 30.67 -34.81 3.67
N CYS A 224 31.25 -34.04 4.58
CA CYS A 224 30.67 -32.76 5.02
C CYS A 224 30.99 -31.59 4.10
N GLN A 225 32.00 -31.71 3.21
CA GLN A 225 32.47 -30.61 2.36
C GLN A 225 32.81 -29.34 3.16
N LEU A 226 33.31 -29.55 4.39
CA LEU A 226 33.75 -28.50 5.31
C LEU A 226 35.26 -28.56 5.49
N TYR A 227 35.89 -27.39 5.47
CA TYR A 227 37.30 -27.20 5.73
C TYR A 227 37.60 -27.31 7.24
N VAL A 228 38.45 -28.27 7.62
CA VAL A 228 38.84 -28.53 9.01
C VAL A 228 40.36 -28.73 9.11
N PHE A 229 40.94 -28.49 10.28
CA PHE A 229 42.32 -28.91 10.54
C PHE A 229 42.32 -30.40 10.90
N ALA A 230 43.35 -31.12 10.44
CA ALA A 230 43.64 -32.46 10.96
C ALA A 230 44.16 -32.35 12.39
#